data_AF-A0A377TUK0-F1
#
_entry.id   AF-A0A377TUK0-F1
#
_cell.length_a   1.000
_cell.length_b   1.000
_cell.length_c   1.000
_cell.angle_alpha   90.00
_cell.angle_beta   90.00
_cell.angle_gamma   90.00
#
_symmetry.space_group_name_H-M   'P 1'
#
loop_
_entity.id
_entity.type
_entity.pdbx_description
1 polymer ?
#
loop_
_entity_poly.entity_id
_entity_poly.type
_entity_poly.pdbx_seq_one_letter_code
_entity_poly.pdbx_strand_id
1 'polypeptide(L)'
;MPLLAVYTASKAAVNAFTESLALELRAFNIRVGLILPGRAPQTRFGENARRTMGQLPESYAALGQQIFDSMQDNASVTQATDVAQAVWRMVHDADAPSRLPAGEDALAMAQASHRLV
;
A
#
# COMPACT_ATOMS: atom_id res chain seq x y z
N MET A 1 -4.45 -3.62 8.41
CA MET A 1 -5.45 -4.50 7.78
C MET A 1 -5.63 -5.73 8.65
N PRO A 2 -6.87 -6.17 8.95
CA PRO A 2 -7.11 -7.41 9.69
C PRO A 2 -6.46 -8.62 9.01
N LEU A 3 -6.10 -9.65 9.80
CA LEU A 3 -5.43 -10.88 9.36
C LEU A 3 -4.05 -10.73 8.69
N LEU A 4 -3.55 -9.50 8.56
CA LEU A 4 -2.27 -9.17 7.93
C LEU A 4 -1.39 -8.33 8.85
N ALA A 5 -1.38 -8.60 10.16
CA ALA A 5 -0.70 -7.77 11.16
C ALA A 5 0.80 -7.63 10.86
N VAL A 6 1.51 -8.74 10.66
CA VAL A 6 2.96 -8.75 10.36
C VAL A 6 3.27 -8.05 9.04
N TYR A 7 2.47 -8.30 8.00
CA TYR A 7 2.60 -7.61 6.72
C TYR A 7 2.33 -6.11 6.84
N THR A 8 1.31 -5.71 7.59
CA THR A 8 0.99 -4.30 7.84
C THR A 8 2.13 -3.62 8.59
N ALA A 9 2.68 -4.27 9.61
CA ALA A 9 3.82 -3.76 10.37
C ALA A 9 5.07 -3.60 9.48
N SER A 10 5.38 -4.57 8.62
CA SER A 10 6.53 -4.47 7.72
C SER A 10 6.36 -3.35 6.69
N LYS A 11 5.16 -3.15 6.14
CA LYS A 11 4.88 -2.03 5.23
C LYS A 11 4.89 -0.67 5.94
N ALA A 12 4.41 -0.60 7.18
CA ALA A 12 4.53 0.61 8.00
C ALA A 12 6.00 0.95 8.31
N ALA A 13 6.82 -0.06 8.59
CA ALA A 13 8.25 0.10 8.82
C ALA A 13 8.97 0.65 7.58
N VAL A 14 8.63 0.17 6.37
CA VAL A 14 9.17 0.73 5.11
C VAL A 14 8.79 2.21 4.97
N ASN A 15 7.56 2.60 5.30
CA ASN A 15 7.16 4.01 5.25
C ASN A 15 8.02 4.88 6.18
N ALA A 16 8.12 4.50 7.45
CA ALA A 16 8.90 5.24 8.45
C ALA A 16 10.40 5.27 8.10
N PHE A 17 10.94 4.15 7.63
CA PHE A 17 12.32 4.08 7.16
C PHE A 17 12.59 5.06 6.02
N THR A 18 11.73 5.09 5.01
CA THR A 18 11.88 6.01 3.88
C THR A 18 11.76 7.48 4.31
N GLU A 19 10.85 7.79 5.23
CA GLU A 19 10.70 9.15 5.78
C GLU A 19 11.95 9.59 6.57
N SER A 20 12.52 8.71 7.39
CA SER A 20 13.79 8.98 8.09
C SER A 20 14.95 9.16 7.11
N LEU A 21 15.10 8.24 6.15
CA LEU A 21 16.18 8.27 5.16
C LEU A 21 16.13 9.54 4.30
N ALA A 22 14.94 10.04 3.97
CA ALA A 22 14.77 11.28 3.23
C ALA A 22 15.35 12.50 3.97
N LEU A 23 15.34 12.51 5.31
CA LEU A 23 15.91 13.59 6.11
C LEU A 23 17.44 13.58 6.04
N GLU A 24 18.04 12.39 6.15
CA GLU A 24 19.49 12.18 6.10
C GLU A 24 20.05 12.54 4.72
N LEU A 25 19.39 12.07 3.66
CA LEU A 25 19.87 12.19 2.29
C LEU A 25 19.67 13.57 1.65
N ARG A 26 18.85 14.43 2.27
CA ARG A 26 18.61 15.81 1.80
C ARG A 26 19.92 16.62 1.71
N ALA A 27 20.83 16.45 2.66
CA ALA A 27 22.11 17.16 2.68
C ALA A 27 23.00 16.84 1.47
N PHE A 28 22.74 15.71 0.80
CA PHE A 28 23.47 15.25 -0.38
C PHE A 28 22.73 15.52 -1.68
N ASN A 29 21.66 16.34 -1.65
CA ASN A 29 20.79 16.61 -2.79
C ASN A 29 20.16 15.34 -3.39
N ILE A 30 19.89 14.34 -2.55
CA ILE A 30 19.21 13.09 -2.93
C ILE A 30 17.77 13.14 -2.38
N ARG A 31 16.79 13.02 -3.27
CA ARG A 31 15.36 12.96 -2.93
C ARG A 31 14.92 11.50 -2.80
N VAL A 32 14.21 11.19 -1.72
CA VAL A 32 13.59 9.88 -1.50
C VAL A 32 12.08 10.07 -1.37
N GLY A 33 11.30 9.19 -1.99
CA GLY A 33 9.85 9.24 -1.97
C GLY A 33 9.21 7.86 -1.91
N LEU A 34 7.97 7.82 -1.43
CA LEU A 34 7.14 6.63 -1.29
C LEU A 34 6.05 6.63 -2.36
N ILE A 35 5.94 5.50 -3.06
CA ILE A 35 4.73 5.16 -3.81
C ILE A 35 3.92 4.21 -2.96
N LEU A 36 2.62 4.51 -2.81
CA LEU A 36 1.69 3.79 -1.96
C LEU A 36 0.57 3.19 -2.83
N PRO A 37 0.81 2.01 -3.45
CA PRO A 37 -0.22 1.33 -4.23
C PRO A 37 -1.36 0.83 -3.35
N GLY A 38 -2.56 0.80 -3.92
CA GLY A 38 -3.70 0.09 -3.36
C GLY A 38 -3.71 -1.38 -3.78
N ARG A 39 -4.91 -1.95 -3.87
CA ARG A 39 -5.15 -3.35 -4.23
C ARG A 39 -4.98 -3.53 -5.74
N ALA A 40 -3.95 -4.28 -6.16
CA ALA A 40 -3.65 -4.56 -7.56
C ALA A 40 -3.86 -6.05 -7.94
N PRO A 41 -5.12 -6.51 -8.13
CA PRO A 41 -5.43 -7.93 -8.35
C PRO A 41 -4.94 -8.47 -9.70
N GLN A 42 -4.61 -7.59 -10.66
CA GLN A 42 -4.00 -7.98 -11.94
C GLN A 42 -2.56 -8.48 -11.81
N THR A 43 -1.91 -8.18 -10.68
CA THR A 43 -0.57 -8.72 -10.38
C THR A 43 -0.68 -10.12 -9.76
N ARG A 44 0.40 -10.90 -9.85
CA ARG A 44 0.46 -12.22 -9.19
C ARG A 44 0.74 -12.14 -7.68
N PHE A 45 0.71 -10.95 -7.07
CA PHE A 45 1.03 -10.76 -5.65
C PHE A 45 0.06 -11.55 -4.74
N GLY A 46 -1.25 -11.43 -4.98
CA GLY A 46 -2.26 -12.15 -4.20
C GLY A 46 -2.18 -13.67 -4.38
N GLU A 47 -1.93 -14.12 -5.61
CA GLU A 47 -1.71 -15.54 -5.94
C GLU A 47 -0.51 -16.11 -5.18
N ASN A 48 0.62 -15.38 -5.17
CA ASN A 48 1.82 -15.78 -4.45
C ASN A 48 1.63 -15.76 -2.94
N ALA A 49 0.97 -14.72 -2.41
CA ALA A 49 0.69 -14.60 -0.99
C ALA A 49 -0.15 -15.78 -0.49
N ARG A 50 -1.19 -16.19 -1.22
CA ARG A 50 -2.05 -17.34 -0.87
C ARG A 50 -1.29 -18.67 -0.81
N ARG A 51 -0.23 -18.86 -1.59
CA ARG A 51 0.60 -20.08 -1.54
C ARG A 51 1.44 -20.18 -0.27
N THR A 52 1.84 -19.04 0.28
CA THR A 52 2.72 -18.96 1.45
C THR A 52 1.92 -18.77 2.74
N MET A 53 0.71 -18.22 2.65
CA MET A 53 -0.20 -18.10 3.79
C MET A 53 -0.67 -19.49 4.22
N GLY A 54 -0.44 -19.81 5.49
CA GLY A 54 -1.00 -21.00 6.13
C GLY A 54 -2.51 -20.88 6.32
N GLN A 55 -3.12 -21.96 6.82
CA GLN A 55 -4.53 -21.95 7.19
C GLN A 55 -4.76 -21.04 8.41
N LEU A 56 -5.87 -20.32 8.40
CA LEU A 56 -6.31 -19.59 9.59
C LEU A 56 -6.67 -20.60 10.69
N PRO A 57 -6.36 -20.31 11.96
CA PRO A 57 -6.90 -21.07 13.07
C PRO A 57 -8.43 -21.10 13.03
N GLU A 58 -9.05 -22.19 13.48
CA GLU A 58 -10.51 -22.36 13.47
C GLU A 58 -11.24 -21.21 14.19
N SER A 59 -10.67 -20.72 15.29
CA SER A 59 -11.20 -19.57 16.05
C SER A 59 -11.27 -18.27 15.24
N TYR A 60 -10.54 -18.16 14.13
CA TYR A 60 -10.55 -17.02 13.22
C TYR A 60 -11.33 -17.30 11.93
N ALA A 61 -11.90 -18.49 11.74
CA ALA A 61 -12.54 -18.87 10.48
C ALA A 61 -13.71 -17.94 10.09
N ALA A 62 -14.58 -17.60 11.03
CA ALA A 62 -15.71 -16.69 10.80
C ALA A 62 -15.25 -15.28 10.40
N LEU A 63 -14.22 -14.76 11.10
CA LEU A 63 -13.61 -13.47 10.77
C LEU A 63 -12.93 -13.50 9.40
N GLY A 64 -12.23 -14.60 9.09
CA GLY A 64 -11.65 -14.87 7.78
C GLY A 64 -12.68 -14.78 6.66
N GLN A 65 -13.79 -15.52 6.80
CA GLN A 65 -14.86 -15.53 5.82
C GLN A 65 -15.45 -14.14 5.61
N GLN A 66 -15.79 -13.43 6.69
CA GLN A 66 -16.33 -12.07 6.62
C GLN A 66 -15.39 -11.11 5.87
N ILE A 67 -14.08 -11.18 6.12
CA ILE A 67 -13.09 -10.34 5.42
C ILE A 67 -13.01 -10.72 3.95
N PHE A 68 -12.94 -12.02 3.61
CA PHE A 68 -12.91 -12.46 2.22
C PHE A 68 -14.14 -12.01 1.44
N ASP A 69 -15.33 -12.09 2.04
CA ASP A 69 -16.57 -11.65 1.40
C ASP A 69 -16.55 -10.14 1.16
N SER A 70 -16.11 -9.34 2.15
CA SER A 70 -15.98 -7.88 2.00
C SER A 70 -14.96 -7.45 0.93
N MET A 71 -14.00 -8.31 0.59
CA MET A 71 -13.01 -8.04 -0.45
C MET A 71 -13.55 -8.28 -1.86
N GLN A 72 -14.63 -9.06 -2.01
CA GLN A 72 -15.25 -9.35 -3.31
C GLN A 72 -16.14 -8.20 -3.82
N ASP A 73 -16.48 -7.24 -2.96
CA ASP A 73 -17.21 -6.05 -3.38
C ASP A 73 -16.38 -5.19 -4.35
N ASN A 74 -17.08 -4.67 -5.37
CA ASN A 74 -16.58 -3.90 -6.53
C ASN A 74 -15.97 -2.54 -6.17
N ALA A 75 -15.06 -2.50 -5.20
CA ALA A 75 -14.21 -1.35 -4.97
C ALA A 75 -13.25 -1.18 -6.16
N SER A 76 -12.97 0.08 -6.50
CA SER A 76 -11.91 0.43 -7.45
C SER A 76 -10.60 -0.29 -7.09
N VAL A 77 -9.76 -0.54 -8.09
CA VAL A 77 -8.51 -1.28 -7.93
C VAL A 77 -7.37 -0.50 -8.55
N THR A 78 -6.18 -0.65 -7.97
CA THR A 78 -4.95 -0.09 -8.52
C THR A 78 -4.49 -0.89 -9.73
N GLN A 79 -4.32 -0.21 -10.86
CA GLN A 79 -3.70 -0.78 -12.05
C GLN A 79 -2.19 -0.55 -12.05
N ALA A 80 -1.44 -1.42 -12.75
CA ALA A 80 0.01 -1.27 -12.88
C ALA A 80 0.41 0.08 -13.49
N THR A 81 -0.41 0.60 -14.40
CA THR A 81 -0.22 1.92 -15.01
C THR A 81 -0.36 3.07 -14.01
N ASP A 82 -1.21 2.95 -13.00
CA ASP A 82 -1.36 3.97 -11.96
C ASP A 82 -0.07 4.09 -11.13
N VAL A 83 0.52 2.94 -10.79
CA VAL A 83 1.81 2.88 -10.08
C VAL A 83 2.94 3.42 -10.95
N ALA A 84 2.99 3.04 -12.22
CA ALA A 84 3.98 3.56 -13.17
C ALA A 84 3.89 5.09 -13.32
N GLN A 85 2.67 5.64 -13.40
CA GLN A 85 2.45 7.07 -13.48
C GLN A 85 2.87 7.80 -12.18
N ALA A 86 2.61 7.20 -11.02
CA ALA A 86 3.04 7.77 -9.74
C ALA A 86 4.57 7.79 -9.61
N VAL A 87 5.26 6.72 -10.04
CA VAL A 87 6.73 6.69 -10.12
C VAL A 87 7.23 7.76 -11.08
N TRP A 88 6.66 7.84 -12.28
CA TRP A 88 7.02 8.85 -13.28
C TRP A 88 6.93 10.26 -12.72
N ARG A 89 5.81 10.58 -12.06
CA ARG A 89 5.60 11.87 -11.41
C ARG A 89 6.60 12.12 -10.29
N MET A 90 6.82 11.17 -9.38
CA MET A 90 7.82 11.30 -8.30
C MET A 90 9.22 11.64 -8.82
N VAL A 91 9.58 11.16 -10.01
CA VAL A 91 10.89 11.44 -10.62
C VAL A 91 10.92 12.80 -11.32
N HIS A 92 9.88 13.14 -12.10
CA HIS A 92 9.92 14.29 -13.03
C HIS A 92 9.33 15.58 -12.47
N ASP A 93 8.51 15.51 -11.43
CA ASP A 93 7.88 16.67 -10.79
C ASP A 93 8.69 17.02 -9.53
N ALA A 94 9.33 18.18 -9.53
CA ALA A 94 10.15 18.67 -8.41
C ALA A 94 9.28 18.95 -7.16
N ASP A 95 8.02 19.29 -7.38
CA ASP A 95 7.05 19.65 -6.35
C ASP A 95 6.16 18.45 -5.94
N ALA A 96 6.43 17.26 -6.50
CA ALA A 96 5.71 16.05 -6.11
C ALA A 96 5.85 15.79 -4.59
N PRO A 97 4.72 15.52 -3.89
CA PRO A 97 4.77 15.10 -2.50
C PRO A 97 5.65 13.87 -2.30
N SER A 98 6.34 13.79 -1.17
CA SER A 98 7.19 12.64 -0.83
C SER A 98 6.41 11.34 -0.60
N ARG A 99 5.08 11.39 -0.51
CA ARG A 99 4.17 10.24 -0.43
C ARG A 99 3.11 10.36 -1.51
N LEU A 100 3.10 9.43 -2.46
CA LEU A 100 2.13 9.40 -3.56
C LEU A 100 1.29 8.12 -3.50
N PRO A 101 0.00 8.21 -3.14
CA PRO A 101 -0.96 7.13 -3.39
C PRO A 101 -1.07 6.85 -4.90
N ALA A 102 -1.13 5.58 -5.26
CA ALA A 102 -1.25 5.14 -6.65
C ALA A 102 -2.46 4.21 -6.80
N GLY A 103 -3.39 4.59 -7.68
CA GLY A 103 -4.70 3.96 -7.83
C GLY A 103 -5.79 4.76 -7.13
N GLU A 104 -7.01 4.71 -7.66
CA GLU A 104 -8.18 5.42 -7.11
C GLU A 104 -8.53 4.93 -5.70
N ASP A 105 -8.40 3.63 -5.44
CA ASP A 105 -8.60 3.03 -4.12
C ASP A 105 -7.55 3.52 -3.10
N ALA A 106 -6.29 3.62 -3.50
CA ALA A 106 -5.23 4.16 -2.66
C ALA A 106 -5.48 5.64 -2.31
N LEU A 107 -5.94 6.42 -3.29
CA LEU A 107 -6.32 7.83 -3.09
C LEU A 107 -7.49 7.96 -2.11
N ALA A 108 -8.53 7.16 -2.28
CA ALA A 108 -9.67 7.13 -1.37
C ALA A 108 -9.24 6.76 0.06
N MET A 109 -8.37 5.76 0.22
CA MET A 109 -7.83 5.36 1.53
C MET A 109 -6.99 6.46 2.19
N ALA A 110 -6.16 7.15 1.41
CA ALA A 110 -5.34 8.26 1.91
C ALA A 110 -6.23 9.41 2.41
N GLN A 111 -7.27 9.76 1.65
CA GLN A 111 -8.23 10.79 2.04
C GLN A 111 -9.03 10.41 3.30
N ALA A 112 -9.43 9.15 3.43
CA ALA A 112 -10.14 8.66 4.62
C ALA A 112 -9.26 8.70 5.87
N SER A 113 -7.97 8.37 5.74
CA SER A 113 -7.01 8.38 6.86
C SER A 113 -6.69 9.80 7.34
N HIS A 114 -6.66 10.78 6.43
CA HIS A 114 -6.49 12.20 6.77
C HIS A 114 -7.69 12.81 7.52
N ARG A 115 -8.88 12.18 7.51
CA ARG A 115 -10.06 12.65 8.25
C ARG A 115 -10.16 12.12 9.68
N LEU A 116 -9.30 11.16 10.03
CA LEU A 116 -9.31 10.48 11.34
C LEU A 116 -8.24 11.02 12.31
N VAL A 117 -7.49 12.04 11.88
CA VAL A 117 -6.50 12.79 12.68
C VAL A 117 -6.96 14.23 12.76
#